data_AF-A0A6G7YRJ8-F1
#
_entry.id   AF-A0A6G7YRJ8-F1
#
_cell.length_a   1.000
_cell.length_b   1.000
_cell.length_c   1.000
_cell.angle_alpha   90.00
_cell.angle_beta   90.00
_cell.angle_gamma   90.00
#
_symmetry.space_group_name_H-M   'P 1'
#
loop_
_entity.id
_entity.type
_entity.pdbx_description
1 polymer ?
#
loop_
_entity_poly.entity_id
_entity_poly.type
_entity_poly.pdbx_seq_one_letter_code
_entity_poly.pdbx_strand_id
1 'polypeptide(L)'
;MASFKNPSFQDRQAAAADAKQKALDQLKAKTPKDEEVLAQERAAWTAKQQKLAEDRQVKAELAAAAKAERAAAKEAAKAAEELKAARLRPATPEEMKAARDARYAARKARK
;
A
#
# COMPACT_ATOMS: atom_id res chain seq x y z
N MET A 1 20.27 -50.07 -13.30
CA MET A 1 19.57 -48.80 -13.01
C MET A 1 20.44 -47.67 -13.54
N ALA A 2 19.96 -46.90 -14.51
CA ALA A 2 20.74 -45.80 -15.08
C ALA A 2 20.90 -44.71 -14.01
N SER A 3 22.14 -44.39 -13.64
CA SER A 3 22.43 -43.31 -12.69
C SER A 3 22.14 -41.96 -13.35
N PHE A 4 21.26 -41.17 -12.72
CA PHE A 4 20.97 -39.81 -13.14
C PHE A 4 22.24 -38.96 -13.04
N LYS A 5 22.69 -38.39 -14.17
CA LYS A 5 23.83 -37.47 -14.23
C LYS A 5 23.31 -36.04 -14.29
N ASN A 6 23.85 -35.19 -13.42
CA ASN A 6 23.50 -33.78 -13.38
C ASN A 6 24.13 -33.06 -14.58
N PRO A 7 23.36 -32.37 -15.43
CA PRO A 7 23.90 -31.71 -16.61
C PRO A 7 24.90 -30.63 -16.22
N SER A 8 26.04 -30.60 -16.93
CA SER A 8 27.06 -29.59 -16.74
C SER A 8 26.56 -28.22 -17.23
N PHE A 9 27.30 -27.15 -16.92
CA PHE A 9 26.96 -25.81 -17.40
C PHE A 9 26.92 -25.74 -18.94
N GLN A 10 27.85 -26.45 -19.61
CA GLN A 10 27.90 -26.50 -21.07
C GLN A 10 26.67 -27.21 -21.65
N ASP A 11 26.25 -28.32 -21.03
CA ASP A 11 25.03 -29.04 -21.43
C ASP A 11 23.78 -28.16 -21.29
N ARG A 12 23.71 -27.34 -20.22
CA ARG A 12 22.61 -26.38 -20.02
C ARG A 12 22.63 -25.26 -21.05
N GLN A 13 23.80 -24.73 -21.41
CA GLN A 13 23.92 -23.72 -22.46
C GLN A 13 23.50 -24.26 -23.83
N ALA A 14 23.97 -25.47 -24.20
CA ALA A 14 23.59 -26.13 -25.43
C ALA A 14 22.06 -26.36 -25.49
N ALA A 15 21.47 -26.90 -24.42
CA ALA A 15 20.03 -27.11 -24.34
C ALA A 15 19.23 -25.80 -24.45
N ALA A 16 19.71 -24.69 -23.87
CA ALA A 16 19.06 -23.39 -23.97
C ALA A 16 19.15 -22.82 -25.40
N ALA A 17 20.30 -22.98 -26.08
CA ALA A 17 20.48 -22.59 -27.46
C ALA A 17 19.55 -23.38 -28.40
N ASP A 18 19.48 -24.69 -28.22
CA ASP A 18 18.59 -25.58 -28.98
C ASP A 18 17.12 -25.23 -28.75
N ALA A 19 16.73 -24.97 -27.49
CA ALA A 19 15.36 -24.56 -27.17
C ALA A 19 14.99 -23.22 -27.82
N LYS A 20 15.91 -22.25 -27.80
CA LYS A 20 15.72 -20.96 -28.47
C LYS A 20 15.56 -21.15 -29.98
N GLN A 21 16.43 -21.97 -30.60
CA GLN A 21 16.37 -22.23 -32.02
C GLN A 21 15.04 -22.90 -32.41
N LYS A 22 14.63 -23.94 -31.68
CA LYS A 22 13.33 -24.59 -31.87
C LYS A 22 12.16 -23.63 -31.71
N ALA A 23 12.18 -22.75 -30.72
CA ALA A 23 11.13 -21.74 -30.53
C ALA A 23 11.08 -20.74 -31.69
N LEU A 24 12.22 -20.31 -32.21
CA LEU A 24 12.28 -19.42 -33.36
C LEU A 24 11.80 -20.11 -34.64
N ASP A 25 12.15 -21.38 -34.84
CA ASP A 25 11.72 -22.16 -36.00
C ASP A 25 10.21 -22.44 -35.95
N GLN A 26 9.66 -22.73 -34.76
CA GLN A 26 8.21 -22.81 -34.54
C GLN A 26 7.50 -21.49 -34.80
N LEU A 27 8.09 -20.36 -34.39
CA LEU A 27 7.52 -19.04 -34.64
C LEU A 27 7.52 -18.70 -36.14
N LYS A 28 8.59 -19.04 -36.87
CA LYS A 28 8.68 -18.85 -38.33
C LYS A 28 7.73 -19.77 -39.09
N ALA A 29 7.56 -21.01 -38.63
CA ALA A 29 6.64 -21.98 -39.23
C ALA A 29 5.17 -21.65 -38.94
N LYS A 30 4.89 -20.78 -37.96
CA LYS A 30 3.53 -20.37 -37.64
C LYS A 30 2.98 -19.49 -38.76
N THR A 31 1.87 -19.91 -39.35
CA THR A 31 1.18 -19.09 -40.35
C THR A 31 0.72 -17.77 -39.73
N PRO A 32 0.82 -16.66 -40.48
CA PRO A 32 0.24 -15.39 -40.04
C PRO A 32 -1.26 -15.59 -39.79
N LYS A 33 -1.73 -15.11 -38.64
CA LYS A 33 -3.16 -15.11 -38.32
C LYS A 33 -3.89 -14.14 -39.24
N ASP A 34 -5.13 -14.48 -39.60
CA ASP A 34 -6.01 -13.59 -40.36
C ASP A 34 -6.19 -12.25 -39.65
N GLU A 35 -6.24 -11.17 -40.44
CA GLU A 35 -6.30 -9.80 -39.95
C GLU A 35 -7.55 -9.53 -39.11
N GLU A 36 -8.66 -10.19 -39.45
CA GLU A 36 -9.93 -10.10 -38.71
C GLU A 36 -9.81 -10.68 -37.30
N VAL A 37 -9.13 -11.83 -37.15
CA VAL A 37 -8.89 -12.45 -35.84
C VAL A 37 -7.98 -11.58 -34.98
N LEU A 38 -6.94 -10.98 -35.58
CA LEU A 38 -6.07 -10.04 -34.89
C LEU A 38 -6.80 -8.75 -34.47
N ALA A 39 -7.75 -8.26 -35.28
CA ALA A 39 -8.58 -7.13 -34.92
C ALA A 39 -9.51 -7.45 -33.74
N GLN A 40 -10.12 -8.64 -33.72
CA GLN A 40 -10.96 -9.10 -32.62
C GLN A 40 -10.17 -9.28 -31.31
N GLU A 41 -8.98 -9.89 -31.38
CA GLU A 41 -8.10 -10.06 -30.21
C GLU A 41 -7.66 -8.69 -29.65
N ARG A 42 -7.32 -7.74 -30.51
CA ARG A 42 -6.99 -6.37 -30.11
C ARG A 42 -8.17 -5.66 -29.45
N ALA A 43 -9.37 -5.74 -30.03
CA ALA A 43 -10.57 -5.14 -29.45
C ALA A 43 -10.93 -5.76 -28.09
N ALA A 44 -10.79 -7.07 -27.94
CA ALA A 44 -10.99 -7.75 -26.66
C ALA A 44 -9.95 -7.35 -25.62
N TRP A 45 -8.69 -7.15 -26.04
CA TRP A 45 -7.63 -6.68 -25.16
C TRP A 45 -7.87 -5.24 -24.72
N THR A 46 -8.21 -4.32 -25.63
CA THR A 46 -8.50 -2.92 -25.30
C THR A 46 -9.69 -2.80 -24.36
N ALA A 47 -10.76 -3.57 -24.56
CA ALA A 47 -11.91 -3.60 -23.67
C ALA A 47 -11.54 -4.09 -22.26
N LYS A 48 -10.67 -5.10 -22.15
CA LYS A 48 -10.16 -5.56 -20.84
C LYS A 48 -9.29 -4.49 -20.17
N GLN A 49 -8.44 -3.80 -20.92
CA GLN A 49 -7.60 -2.73 -20.35
C GLN A 49 -8.44 -1.54 -19.87
N GLN A 50 -9.49 -1.17 -20.59
CA GLN A 50 -10.41 -0.11 -20.17
C GLN A 50 -11.10 -0.47 -18.85
N LYS A 51 -11.68 -1.68 -18.75
CA LYS A 51 -12.28 -2.16 -17.50
C LYS A 51 -11.29 -2.17 -16.34
N LEU A 52 -10.06 -2.65 -16.58
CA LEU A 52 -9.02 -2.67 -15.55
C LEU A 52 -8.60 -1.25 -15.12
N ALA A 53 -8.58 -0.30 -16.04
CA ALA A 53 -8.29 1.10 -15.74
C ALA A 53 -9.41 1.73 -14.88
N GLU A 54 -10.67 1.50 -15.23
CA GLU A 54 -11.84 1.93 -14.45
C GLU A 54 -11.80 1.33 -13.04
N ASP A 55 -11.60 0.01 -12.91
CA ASP A 55 -11.48 -0.68 -11.62
C ASP A 55 -10.34 -0.11 -10.76
N ARG A 56 -9.22 0.26 -11.38
CA ARG A 56 -8.08 0.87 -10.68
C ARG A 56 -8.41 2.27 -10.18
N GLN A 57 -9.13 3.06 -10.97
CA GLN A 57 -9.57 4.39 -10.55
C GLN A 57 -10.51 4.31 -9.35
N VAL A 58 -11.55 3.46 -9.42
CA VAL A 58 -12.48 3.24 -8.30
C VAL A 58 -11.75 2.77 -7.04
N LYS A 59 -10.82 1.82 -7.17
CA LYS A 59 -10.03 1.35 -6.02
C LYS A 59 -9.13 2.44 -5.43
N ALA A 60 -8.55 3.29 -6.28
CA ALA A 60 -7.72 4.40 -5.82
C ALA A 60 -8.53 5.42 -5.03
N GLU A 61 -9.74 5.76 -5.49
CA GLU A 61 -10.66 6.68 -4.81
C GLU A 61 -11.11 6.11 -3.45
N LEU A 62 -11.54 4.85 -3.41
CA LEU A 62 -11.91 4.19 -2.15
C LEU A 62 -10.74 4.11 -1.16
N ALA A 63 -9.54 3.81 -1.65
CA ALA A 63 -8.35 3.78 -0.81
C ALA A 63 -7.97 5.18 -0.29
N ALA A 64 -8.15 6.23 -1.08
CA ALA A 64 -7.92 7.61 -0.66
C ALA A 64 -8.93 8.02 0.43
N ALA A 65 -10.21 7.73 0.24
CA ALA A 65 -11.26 8.00 1.24
C ALA A 65 -10.98 7.27 2.56
N ALA A 66 -10.67 5.97 2.51
CA ALA A 66 -10.35 5.19 3.70
C ALA A 66 -9.08 5.68 4.42
N LYS A 67 -8.08 6.17 3.69
CA LYS A 67 -6.89 6.78 4.28
C LYS A 67 -7.22 8.11 4.98
N ALA A 68 -8.05 8.96 4.36
CA ALA A 68 -8.47 10.22 4.94
C ALA A 68 -9.26 10.00 6.24
N GLU A 69 -10.21 9.05 6.24
CA GLU A 69 -10.98 8.70 7.43
C GLU A 69 -10.08 8.17 8.55
N ARG A 70 -9.15 7.26 8.24
CA ARG A 70 -8.18 6.75 9.22
C ARG A 70 -7.27 7.84 9.77
N ALA A 71 -6.87 8.81 8.94
CA ALA A 71 -6.06 9.94 9.39
C ALA A 71 -6.86 10.82 10.36
N ALA A 72 -8.11 11.16 10.01
CA ALA A 72 -9.00 11.94 10.88
C ALA A 72 -9.25 11.24 12.23
N ALA A 73 -9.51 9.92 12.21
CA ALA A 73 -9.69 9.14 13.43
C ALA A 73 -8.43 9.11 14.31
N LYS A 74 -7.24 9.01 13.71
CA LYS A 74 -5.97 9.05 14.44
C LYS A 74 -5.71 10.42 15.08
N GLU A 75 -5.98 11.51 14.37
CA GLU A 75 -5.82 12.86 14.92
C GLU A 75 -6.82 13.13 16.05
N ALA A 76 -8.07 12.67 15.91
CA ALA A 76 -9.06 12.74 16.99
C ALA A 76 -8.63 11.92 18.22
N ALA A 77 -8.06 10.72 18.01
CA ALA A 77 -7.54 9.90 19.10
C ALA A 77 -6.36 10.56 19.82
N LYS A 78 -5.40 11.15 19.08
CA LYS A 78 -4.29 11.90 19.67
C LYS A 78 -4.78 13.10 20.48
N ALA A 79 -5.70 13.89 19.95
CA ALA A 79 -6.27 15.02 20.67
C ALA A 79 -6.98 14.57 21.97
N ALA A 80 -7.69 13.44 21.94
CA ALA A 80 -8.29 12.88 23.14
C ALA A 80 -7.26 12.38 24.16
N GLU A 81 -6.14 11.79 23.71
CA GLU A 81 -5.03 11.40 24.58
C GLU A 81 -4.32 12.61 25.19
N GLU A 82 -4.07 13.66 24.43
CA GLU A 82 -3.48 14.91 24.92
C GLU A 82 -4.36 15.58 25.97
N LEU A 83 -5.68 15.62 25.76
CA LEU A 83 -6.63 16.14 26.76
C LEU A 83 -6.65 15.28 28.03
N LYS A 84 -6.56 13.95 27.91
CA LYS A 84 -6.44 13.06 29.07
C LYS A 84 -5.13 13.29 29.82
N ALA A 85 -4.01 13.39 29.10
CA ALA A 85 -2.71 13.67 29.68
C ALA A 85 -2.69 15.03 30.39
N ALA A 86 -3.29 16.06 29.79
CA ALA A 86 -3.44 17.38 30.40
C ALA A 86 -4.27 17.34 31.70
N ARG A 87 -5.34 16.54 31.75
CA ARG A 87 -6.16 16.36 32.96
C ARG A 87 -5.46 15.57 34.07
N LEU A 88 -4.62 14.60 33.70
CA LEU A 88 -3.88 13.75 34.63
C LEU A 88 -2.59 14.41 35.13
N ARG A 89 -2.16 15.53 34.54
CA ARG A 89 -0.97 16.27 34.98
C ARG A 89 -1.20 16.81 36.40
N PRO A 90 -0.40 16.40 37.39
CA PRO A 90 -0.48 16.98 38.72
C PRO A 90 -0.08 18.46 38.67
N ALA A 91 -0.75 19.29 39.46
CA ALA A 91 -0.42 20.70 39.57
C ALA A 91 1.03 20.89 40.03
N THR A 92 1.72 21.86 39.45
CA THR A 92 3.09 22.19 39.80
C THR A 92 3.16 22.84 41.19
N PRO A 93 4.33 22.83 41.86
CA PRO A 93 4.52 23.50 43.15
C PRO A 93 4.16 25.00 43.12
N GLU A 94 4.41 25.66 41.98
CA GLU A 94 4.10 27.08 41.77
C GLU A 94 2.59 27.32 41.71
N GLU A 95 1.85 26.50 40.95
CA GLU A 95 0.39 26.55 40.87
C GLU A 95 -0.26 26.27 42.24
N MET A 96 0.26 25.29 42.98
CA MET A 96 -0.21 25.00 44.34
C MET A 96 0.05 26.15 45.31
N LYS A 97 1.19 26.84 45.21
CA LYS A 97 1.50 28.03 46.01
C LYS A 97 0.56 29.18 45.65
N ALA A 98 0.37 29.46 44.35
CA ALA A 98 -0.55 30.49 43.90
C ALA A 98 -1.99 30.24 44.38
N ALA A 99 -2.47 28.99 44.30
CA ALA A 99 -3.77 28.60 44.84
C ALA A 99 -3.87 28.81 46.36
N ARG A 100 -2.80 28.53 47.11
CA ARG A 100 -2.74 28.77 48.56
C ARG A 100 -2.77 30.27 48.88
N ASP A 101 -1.99 31.06 48.16
CA ASP A 101 -1.90 32.51 48.36
C ASP A 101 -3.25 33.19 48.02
N ALA A 102 -3.91 32.76 46.94
CA ALA A 102 -5.26 33.22 46.58
C ALA A 102 -6.29 32.88 47.67
N ARG A 103 -6.24 31.66 48.24
CA ARG A 103 -7.11 31.27 49.36
C ARG A 103 -6.82 32.10 50.61
N TYR A 104 -5.55 32.40 50.87
CA TYR A 104 -5.15 33.21 52.02
C TYR A 104 -5.62 34.66 51.86
N ALA A 105 -5.44 35.25 50.68
CA ALA A 105 -5.95 36.57 50.34
C ALA A 105 -7.48 36.66 50.47
N ALA A 106 -8.21 35.68 49.92
CA ALA A 106 -9.67 35.61 50.03
C ALA A 106 -10.14 35.46 51.49
N ARG A 107 -9.42 34.68 52.31
CA ARG A 107 -9.72 34.57 53.75
C ARG A 107 -9.44 35.86 54.49
N LYS A 108 -8.31 36.53 54.19
CA LYS A 108 -7.94 37.80 54.80
C LYS A 108 -8.94 38.91 54.44
N ALA A 109 -9.43 38.95 53.20
CA ALA A 109 -10.44 39.91 52.76
C ALA A 109 -11.84 39.71 53.39
N ARG A 110 -12.09 38.54 54.00
CA ARG A 110 -13.33 38.23 54.74
C ARG A 110 -13.24 38.52 56.24
N LYS A 111 -12.05 38.82 56.75
CA LYS A 111 -11.81 39.19 58.15
C LYS A 111 -11.66 40.70 58.24
#